data_AF-A0A853D4E0-F1
#
_entry.id   AF-A0A853D4E0-F1
#
_cell.length_a   1.000
_cell.length_b   1.000
_cell.length_c   1.000
_cell.angle_alpha   90.00
_cell.angle_beta   90.00
_cell.angle_gamma   90.00
#
_symmetry.space_group_name_H-M   'P 1'
#
loop_
_entity.id
_entity.type
_entity.pdbx_description
1 polymer ?
#
loop_
_entity_poly.entity_id
_entity_poly.type
_entity_poly.pdbx_seq_one_letter_code
_entity_poly.pdbx_strand_id
1 'polypeptide(L)'
;MKALKIRFKKKRLYANLIIGVIWLVFAVIILFTEFTEEENHWMIYVYPIIGFLYLGQYWYDSTFQYLIIDDNTIQRNIFYGTNRKIALKDITWIKKFAGDYILKSDKKDMHIDLRLIDESSLDELNKVLANLNLPADKTPFPSAF
;
A
#
# COMPACT_ATOMS: atom_id res chain seq x y z
N MET A 1 5.36 19.37 12.43
CA MET A 1 6.41 18.70 11.64
C MET A 1 5.78 18.03 10.43
N LYS A 2 6.55 17.74 9.38
CA LYS A 2 6.03 17.17 8.13
C LYS A 2 6.03 15.64 8.23
N ALA A 3 4.87 15.02 8.04
CA ALA A 3 4.73 13.57 8.01
C ALA A 3 5.63 12.95 6.92
N LEU A 4 6.42 11.94 7.29
CA LEU A 4 7.25 11.18 6.35
C LEU A 4 6.37 10.18 5.60
N LYS A 5 6.47 10.16 4.27
CA LYS A 5 5.68 9.27 3.42
C LYS A 5 6.57 8.19 2.81
N ILE A 6 6.34 6.94 3.19
CA ILE A 6 6.98 5.77 2.57
C ILE A 6 6.20 5.41 1.31
N ARG A 7 6.87 5.47 0.17
CA ARG A 7 6.22 5.38 -1.14
C ARG A 7 6.04 3.96 -1.62
N PHE A 8 4.99 3.74 -2.41
CA PHE A 8 4.84 2.51 -3.18
C PHE A 8 5.87 2.43 -4.31
N LYS A 9 6.28 1.21 -4.69
CA LYS A 9 7.00 0.99 -5.95
C LYS A 9 6.17 1.50 -7.12
N LYS A 10 6.79 2.29 -7.99
CA LYS A 10 6.17 2.83 -9.22
C LYS A 10 5.55 1.74 -10.08
N LYS A 11 6.20 0.57 -10.17
CA LYS A 11 5.70 -0.59 -10.94
C LYS A 11 4.28 -0.99 -10.55
N ARG A 12 3.95 -0.99 -9.25
CA ARG A 12 2.60 -1.32 -8.76
C ARG A 12 1.58 -0.25 -9.14
N LEU A 13 1.95 1.02 -8.98
CA LEU A 13 1.07 2.14 -9.35
C LEU A 13 0.74 2.09 -10.84
N TYR A 14 1.75 1.98 -11.70
CA TYR A 14 1.52 1.90 -13.14
C TYR A 14 0.80 0.63 -13.57
N ALA A 15 0.96 -0.50 -12.89
CA ALA A 15 0.16 -1.70 -13.18
C ALA A 15 -1.34 -1.44 -12.99
N ASN A 16 -1.76 -0.83 -11.87
CA ASN A 16 -3.16 -0.47 -11.64
C ASN A 16 -3.67 0.54 -12.68
N LEU A 17 -2.86 1.53 -13.04
CA LEU A 17 -3.20 2.49 -14.09
C LEU A 17 -3.43 1.81 -15.44
N ILE A 18 -2.49 0.96 -15.88
CA ILE A 18 -2.56 0.25 -17.16
C ILE A 18 -3.78 -0.67 -17.18
N ILE A 19 -4.02 -1.44 -16.10
CA ILE A 19 -5.19 -2.32 -16.01
C ILE A 19 -6.49 -1.51 -16.10
N GLY A 20 -6.59 -0.39 -15.36
CA GLY A 20 -7.76 0.48 -15.42
C GLY A 20 -8.02 1.03 -16.82
N VAL A 21 -6.97 1.49 -17.51
CA VAL A 21 -7.07 1.95 -18.91
C VAL A 21 -7.52 0.82 -19.84
N ILE A 22 -6.97 -0.39 -19.71
CA ILE A 22 -7.38 -1.55 -20.53
C ILE A 22 -8.87 -1.85 -20.36
N TRP A 23 -9.38 -1.86 -19.12
CA TRP A 23 -10.80 -2.09 -18.86
C TRP A 23 -11.70 -1.00 -19.45
N LEU A 24 -11.26 0.26 -19.43
CA LEU A 24 -12.00 1.35 -20.08
C LEU A 24 -11.97 1.23 -21.61
N VAL A 25 -10.85 0.80 -22.21
CA VAL A 25 -10.79 0.53 -23.66
C VAL A 25 -11.77 -0.57 -24.04
N PHE A 26 -11.85 -1.67 -23.26
CA PHE A 26 -12.85 -2.71 -23.48
C PHE A 26 -14.28 -2.18 -23.32
N ALA A 27 -14.54 -1.36 -22.30
CA ALA A 27 -15.85 -0.73 -22.11
C ALA A 27 -16.28 0.08 -23.34
N VAL A 28 -15.35 0.85 -23.94
CA VAL A 28 -15.62 1.62 -25.15
C VAL A 28 -15.90 0.72 -26.35
N ILE A 29 -15.11 -0.35 -26.56
CA ILE A 29 -15.34 -1.31 -27.66
C ILE A 29 -16.73 -1.95 -27.53
N ILE A 30 -17.05 -2.47 -26.34
CA ILE A 30 -18.34 -3.13 -26.06
C ILE A 30 -19.50 -2.17 -26.31
N LEU A 31 -19.37 -0.91 -25.89
CA LEU A 31 -20.38 0.12 -26.13
C LEU A 31 -20.66 0.35 -27.62
N PHE A 32 -19.67 0.19 -28.50
CA PHE A 32 -19.85 0.32 -29.95
C PHE A 32 -20.34 -0.97 -30.62
N THR A 33 -20.09 -2.15 -30.05
CA THR A 33 -20.45 -3.45 -30.67
C THR A 33 -21.77 -4.04 -30.18
N GLU A 34 -22.13 -3.86 -28.90
CA GLU A 34 -23.32 -4.48 -28.29
C GLU A 34 -24.57 -3.57 -28.33
N PHE A 35 -24.43 -2.31 -28.74
CA PHE A 35 -25.56 -1.37 -28.81
C PHE A 35 -26.63 -1.76 -29.84
N THR A 36 -26.34 -2.73 -30.72
CA THR A 36 -27.19 -3.12 -31.85
C THR A 36 -28.00 -4.40 -31.65
N GLU A 37 -27.78 -5.15 -30.56
CA GLU A 37 -28.50 -6.42 -30.30
C GLU A 37 -29.27 -6.35 -28.97
N GLU A 38 -30.54 -6.79 -28.96
CA GLU A 38 -31.50 -6.64 -27.84
C GLU A 38 -31.27 -7.58 -26.64
N GLU A 39 -30.06 -8.10 -26.40
CA GLU A 39 -29.81 -9.02 -25.28
C GLU A 39 -28.84 -8.49 -24.21
N ASN A 40 -29.35 -8.52 -22.97
CA ASN A 40 -28.68 -8.45 -21.67
C ASN A 40 -27.36 -7.65 -21.57
N HIS A 41 -27.48 -6.32 -21.64
CA HIS A 41 -26.39 -5.32 -21.62
C HIS A 41 -25.67 -5.10 -20.28
N TRP A 42 -25.74 -6.04 -19.33
CA TRP A 42 -25.10 -5.85 -18.02
C TRP A 42 -23.57 -5.65 -18.13
N MET A 43 -22.94 -6.21 -19.16
CA MET A 43 -21.51 -6.06 -19.44
C MET A 43 -21.13 -4.60 -19.73
N ILE A 44 -22.00 -3.82 -20.37
CA ILE A 44 -21.78 -2.39 -20.63
C ILE A 44 -21.52 -1.63 -19.32
N TYR A 45 -22.10 -2.08 -18.19
CA TYR A 45 -21.90 -1.45 -16.90
C TYR A 45 -20.69 -2.01 -16.13
N VAL A 46 -20.39 -3.30 -16.25
CA VAL A 46 -19.34 -3.94 -15.43
C VAL A 46 -17.94 -3.53 -15.86
N TYR A 47 -17.65 -3.51 -17.17
CA TYR A 47 -16.34 -3.11 -17.67
C TYR A 47 -15.92 -1.68 -17.24
N PRO A 48 -16.75 -0.64 -17.38
CA PRO A 48 -16.37 0.69 -16.92
C PRO A 48 -16.28 0.77 -15.40
N ILE A 49 -17.14 0.08 -14.64
CA ILE A 49 -17.03 0.03 -13.17
C ILE A 49 -15.67 -0.53 -12.76
N ILE A 50 -15.23 -1.64 -13.35
CA ILE A 50 -13.91 -2.22 -13.06
C ILE A 50 -12.79 -1.24 -13.44
N GLY A 51 -12.89 -0.60 -14.61
CA GLY A 51 -11.92 0.42 -15.04
C GLY A 51 -11.79 1.56 -14.03
N PHE A 52 -12.91 2.13 -13.59
CA PHE A 52 -12.92 3.20 -12.59
C PHE A 52 -12.43 2.74 -11.22
N LEU A 53 -12.70 1.50 -10.80
CA LEU A 53 -12.16 0.96 -9.55
C LEU A 53 -10.62 0.90 -9.58
N TYR A 54 -10.02 0.45 -10.68
CA TYR A 54 -8.55 0.41 -10.82
C TYR A 54 -7.93 1.81 -10.88
N LEU A 55 -8.57 2.76 -11.58
CA LEU A 55 -8.13 4.16 -11.60
C LEU A 55 -8.28 4.83 -10.24
N GLY A 56 -9.38 4.58 -9.53
CA GLY A 56 -9.60 5.05 -8.17
C GLY A 56 -8.55 4.50 -7.21
N GLN A 57 -8.22 3.21 -7.31
CA GLN A 57 -7.13 2.60 -6.54
C GLN A 57 -5.77 3.24 -6.86
N TYR A 58 -5.45 3.50 -8.14
CA TYR A 58 -4.23 4.20 -8.54
C TYR A 58 -4.16 5.61 -7.94
N TRP A 59 -5.26 6.38 -8.03
CA TRP A 59 -5.34 7.73 -7.50
C TRP A 59 -5.18 7.76 -5.97
N TYR A 60 -5.84 6.82 -5.28
CA TYR A 60 -5.69 6.65 -3.84
C TYR A 60 -4.23 6.32 -3.47
N ASP A 61 -3.67 5.23 -4.04
CA ASP A 61 -2.32 4.77 -3.70
C ASP A 61 -1.24 5.82 -4.02
N SER A 62 -1.43 6.62 -5.08
CA SER A 62 -0.51 7.72 -5.45
C SER A 62 -0.65 8.96 -4.56
N THR A 63 -1.83 9.24 -4.01
CA THR A 63 -2.04 10.39 -3.11
C THR A 63 -1.58 10.08 -1.68
N PHE A 64 -1.96 8.90 -1.22
CA PHE A 64 -1.88 8.49 0.17
C PHE A 64 -0.60 7.69 0.51
N GLN A 65 0.07 7.15 -0.51
CA GLN A 65 1.31 6.38 -0.39
C GLN A 65 1.16 5.15 0.51
N TYR A 66 2.23 4.38 0.74
CA TYR A 66 2.10 3.10 1.43
C TYR A 66 2.05 3.24 2.96
N LEU A 67 3.01 3.96 3.53
CA LEU A 67 3.03 4.28 4.96
C LEU A 67 3.15 5.78 5.16
N ILE A 68 2.50 6.27 6.20
CA ILE A 68 2.67 7.60 6.74
C ILE A 68 3.25 7.44 8.14
N ILE A 69 4.41 8.04 8.35
CA ILE A 69 5.10 8.06 9.64
C ILE A 69 5.04 9.49 10.14
N ASP A 70 4.31 9.65 11.24
CA ASP A 70 4.30 10.85 12.07
C ASP A 70 5.20 10.62 13.29
N ASP A 71 5.52 11.70 14.01
CA ASP A 71 6.45 11.69 15.15
C ASP A 71 6.18 10.58 16.17
N ASN A 72 4.90 10.21 16.36
CA ASN A 72 4.48 9.22 17.34
C ASN A 72 3.83 7.97 16.75
N THR A 73 3.53 7.93 15.45
CA THR A 73 2.71 6.85 14.88
C THR A 73 3.13 6.46 13.49
N ILE A 74 3.11 5.17 13.21
CA ILE A 74 3.22 4.62 11.86
C ILE A 74 1.85 4.11 11.42
N GLN A 75 1.41 4.59 10.26
CA GLN A 75 0.13 4.25 9.67
C GLN A 75 0.31 3.68 8.26
N ARG A 76 -0.27 2.52 8.02
CA ARG A 76 -0.37 1.86 6.73
C ARG A 76 -1.62 2.33 5.99
N ASN A 77 -1.43 2.95 4.84
CA ASN A 77 -2.49 3.58 4.06
C ASN A 77 -2.90 2.71 2.87
N ILE A 78 -3.36 1.50 3.17
CA ILE A 78 -3.90 0.58 2.17
C ILE A 78 -5.42 0.69 2.22
N PHE A 79 -6.03 0.68 1.03
CA PHE A 79 -7.48 0.77 0.85
C PHE A 79 -8.25 -0.29 1.65
N TYR A 80 -7.69 -1.50 1.79
CA TYR A 80 -8.24 -2.64 2.52
C TYR A 80 -7.30 -3.15 3.64
N GLY A 81 -7.87 -3.72 4.71
CA GLY A 81 -7.13 -4.36 5.81
C GLY A 81 -7.34 -3.74 7.20
N THR A 82 -7.07 -4.54 8.24
CA THR A 82 -7.14 -4.20 9.67
C THR A 82 -5.81 -3.66 10.19
N ASN A 83 -5.79 -3.11 11.41
CA ASN A 83 -4.57 -2.68 12.13
C ASN A 83 -3.71 -1.66 11.38
N ARG A 84 -4.36 -0.64 10.80
CA ARG A 84 -3.71 0.37 9.95
C ARG A 84 -2.77 1.33 10.69
N LYS A 85 -2.86 1.48 12.02
CA LYS A 85 -2.08 2.48 12.75
C LYS A 85 -1.55 1.92 14.06
N ILE A 86 -0.28 2.12 14.38
CA ILE A 86 0.37 1.72 15.64
C ILE A 86 1.22 2.90 16.14
N ALA A 87 1.24 3.11 17.46
CA ALA A 87 2.11 4.12 18.03
C ALA A 87 3.53 3.57 18.10
N LEU A 88 4.53 4.37 17.72
CA LEU A 88 5.93 3.94 17.66
C LEU A 88 6.43 3.47 19.03
N LYS A 89 5.99 4.14 20.11
CA LYS A 89 6.28 3.77 21.50
C LYS A 89 5.66 2.44 21.96
N ASP A 90 4.59 1.99 21.31
CA ASP A 90 3.89 0.75 21.67
C ASP A 90 4.52 -0.45 20.96
N ILE A 91 5.48 -0.23 20.05
CA ILE A 91 6.19 -1.30 19.35
C ILE A 91 7.18 -1.93 20.33
N THR A 92 7.04 -3.22 20.57
CA THR A 92 7.90 -3.98 21.49
C THR A 92 8.84 -4.94 20.76
N TRP A 93 8.53 -5.29 19.51
CA TRP A 93 9.35 -6.18 18.68
C TRP A 93 9.16 -5.88 17.19
N ILE A 94 10.26 -5.86 16.45
CA ILE A 94 10.28 -5.88 14.98
C ILE A 94 10.80 -7.25 14.53
N LYS A 95 9.97 -8.04 13.84
CA LYS A 95 10.42 -9.28 13.19
C LYS A 95 10.62 -9.04 11.70
N LYS A 96 11.72 -9.53 11.15
CA LYS A 96 11.97 -9.58 9.70
C LYS A 96 11.79 -11.01 9.21
N PHE A 97 10.92 -11.21 8.22
CA PHE A 97 10.70 -12.53 7.62
C PHE A 97 10.34 -12.42 6.15
N ALA A 98 11.06 -13.13 5.28
CA ALA A 98 10.75 -13.33 3.86
C ALA A 98 10.31 -12.07 3.05
N GLY A 99 10.88 -10.90 3.36
CA GLY A 99 10.54 -9.65 2.69
C GLY A 99 9.45 -8.82 3.38
N ASP A 100 9.04 -9.20 4.59
CA ASP A 100 8.11 -8.46 5.44
C ASP A 100 8.77 -8.01 6.75
N TYR A 101 8.31 -6.88 7.27
CA TYR A 101 8.45 -6.52 8.69
C TYR A 101 7.13 -6.72 9.42
N ILE A 102 7.19 -7.32 10.61
CA ILE A 102 6.06 -7.46 11.52
C ILE A 102 6.39 -6.63 12.76
N LEU A 103 5.68 -5.50 12.91
CA LEU A 103 5.74 -4.66 14.10
C LEU A 103 4.75 -5.20 15.11
N LYS A 104 5.25 -5.70 16.24
CA LYS A 104 4.43 -6.24 17.33
C LYS A 104 4.23 -5.18 18.41
N SER A 105 3.00 -5.09 18.91
CA SER A 105 2.65 -4.41 20.15
C SER A 105 1.77 -5.33 20.98
N ASP A 106 1.59 -4.98 22.25
CA ASP A 106 0.72 -5.75 23.16
C ASP A 106 -0.73 -5.83 22.67
N LYS A 107 -1.18 -4.85 21.87
CA LYS A 107 -2.55 -4.77 21.38
C LYS A 107 -2.75 -5.42 20.02
N LYS A 108 -1.73 -5.37 19.15
CA LYS A 108 -1.85 -5.80 17.76
C LYS A 108 -0.51 -5.88 17.04
N ASP A 109 -0.53 -6.65 15.96
CA ASP A 109 0.56 -6.75 15.01
C ASP A 109 0.23 -5.96 13.73
N MET A 110 1.24 -5.25 13.21
CA MET A 110 1.21 -4.57 11.92
C MET A 110 2.22 -5.21 10.97
N HIS A 111 1.72 -5.71 9.84
CA HIS A 111 2.54 -6.28 8.78
C HIS A 111 2.86 -5.22 7.73
N ILE A 112 4.13 -5.13 7.37
CA ILE A 112 4.67 -4.21 6.37
C ILE A 112 5.39 -5.06 5.33
N ASP A 113 4.84 -5.12 4.12
CA ASP A 113 5.44 -5.85 3.01
C ASP A 113 6.44 -4.94 2.30
N LEU A 114 7.72 -5.26 2.44
CA LEU A 114 8.82 -4.45 1.92
C LEU A 114 8.89 -4.53 0.39
N ARG A 115 8.29 -5.55 -0.23
CA ARG A 115 8.25 -5.68 -1.70
C ARG A 115 7.38 -4.61 -2.33
N LEU A 116 6.47 -4.02 -1.57
CA LEU A 116 5.61 -2.93 -2.00
C LEU A 116 6.27 -1.55 -1.93
N ILE A 117 7.37 -1.43 -1.19
CA ILE A 117 8.03 -0.16 -0.88
C ILE A 117 9.08 0.17 -1.93
N ASP A 118 9.13 1.44 -2.36
CA ASP A 118 10.21 1.96 -3.19
C ASP A 118 11.56 1.88 -2.47
N GLU A 119 12.64 1.52 -3.17
CA GLU A 119 13.95 1.28 -2.55
C GLU A 119 14.45 2.48 -1.74
N SER A 120 14.27 3.70 -2.25
CA SER A 120 14.68 4.91 -1.53
C SER A 120 13.88 5.12 -0.23
N SER A 121 12.57 4.83 -0.26
CA SER A 121 11.70 4.91 0.91
C SER A 121 11.93 3.76 1.89
N LEU A 122 12.46 2.61 1.45
CA LEU A 122 12.80 1.50 2.33
C LEU A 122 13.95 1.88 3.27
N ASP A 123 14.95 2.61 2.76
CA ASP A 123 16.05 3.12 3.57
C ASP A 123 15.58 4.12 4.63
N GLU A 124 14.63 4.99 4.27
CA GLU A 124 13.99 5.91 5.23
C GLU A 124 13.23 5.15 6.32
N LEU A 125 12.45 4.13 5.95
CA LEU A 125 11.75 3.27 6.91
C LEU A 125 12.74 2.57 7.85
N ASN A 126 13.82 2.01 7.32
CA ASN A 126 14.86 1.34 8.12
C ASN A 126 15.48 2.31 9.13
N LYS A 127 15.77 3.56 8.73
CA LYS A 127 16.30 4.59 9.64
C LYS A 127 15.34 4.88 10.80
N VAL A 128 14.04 5.05 10.49
CA VAL A 128 13.04 5.30 11.53
C VAL A 128 12.95 4.12 12.50
N LEU A 129 12.88 2.90 11.98
CA LEU A 129 12.72 1.70 12.80
C LEU A 129 13.99 1.35 13.60
N ALA A 130 15.18 1.64 13.08
CA ALA A 130 16.45 1.45 13.78
C ALA A 130 16.64 2.43 14.94
N ASN A 131 16.04 3.62 14.87
CA ASN A 131 16.05 4.61 15.95
C ASN A 131 15.06 4.28 17.09
N LEU A 132 14.28 3.21 16.96
CA LEU A 132 13.44 2.74 18.07
C LEU A 132 14.33 2.09 19.12
N ASN A 133 14.21 2.54 20.38
CA ASN A 133 14.97 2.03 21.51
C ASN A 133 14.48 0.63 21.92
N LEU A 134 14.78 -0.37 21.09
CA LEU A 134 14.42 -1.76 21.28
C LEU A 134 15.65 -2.58 21.68
N PRO A 135 15.48 -3.61 22.54
CA PRO A 135 16.55 -4.58 22.82
C PRO A 135 17.09 -5.22 21.54
N ALA A 136 18.39 -5.52 21.50
CA ALA A 136 19.06 -6.07 20.31
C ALA A 136 18.49 -7.42 19.83
N ASP A 137 17.88 -8.21 20.73
CA ASP A 137 17.19 -9.47 20.41
C ASP A 137 15.78 -9.26 19.80
N LYS A 138 15.24 -8.04 19.91
CA LYS A 138 13.88 -7.66 19.46
C LYS A 138 13.87 -6.75 18.24
N THR A 139 14.97 -6.66 17.52
CA THR A 139 15.08 -5.85 16.31
C THR A 139 16.03 -6.49 15.30
N PRO A 140 15.75 -6.41 13.99
CA PRO A 140 16.69 -6.87 12.97
C PRO A 140 17.79 -5.83 12.69
N PHE A 141 17.74 -4.65 13.32
CA PHE A 141 18.71 -3.59 13.12
C PHE A 141 19.89 -3.76 14.09
N PRO A 142 21.14 -3.70 13.61
CA PRO A 142 22.29 -3.72 14.49
C PRO A 142 22.23 -2.52 15.43
N SER A 143 22.56 -2.72 16.71
CA SER A 143 22.68 -1.64 17.68
C SER A 143 23.71 -0.62 17.15
N ALA A 144 23.26 0.62 16.91
CA ALA A 144 24.17 1.72 16.65
C ALA A 144 24.99 1.93 17.94
N PHE A 145 26.27 1.55 17.89
CA PHE A 145 27.25 1.80 18.94
C PHE A 145 27.64 3.28 18.97
#